data_AF-A0A1B2HBI7-F1
#
_entry.id   AF-A0A1B2HBI7-F1
#
_cell.length_a   1.000
_cell.length_b   1.000
_cell.length_c   1.000
_cell.angle_alpha   90.00
_cell.angle_beta   90.00
_cell.angle_gamma   90.00
#
_symmetry.space_group_name_H-M   'P 1'
#
loop_
_entity.id
_entity.type
_entity.pdbx_description
1 polymer ?
#
loop_
_entity_poly.entity_id
_entity_poly.type
_entity_poly.pdbx_seq_one_letter_code
_entity_poly.pdbx_strand_id
1 'polypeptide(L)'
;MGTPVRVWSGEIRVGDWERYYLGLDGGAHQKALDSLDIAYRDGVRADEQNLMVPVEAVRRAALELGDHAAADVLRDRFELDSPSMLGRGLKLVLGQGGLEHRYLDDLSLQLRYIGYRWRFAKHVLPMPAAVRAALA
;
A
#
# COMPACT_ATOMS: atom_id res chain seq x y z
N MET A 1 -11.93 -28.91 -8.86
CA MET A 1 -11.23 -28.67 -7.58
C MET A 1 -11.45 -27.21 -7.23
N GLY A 2 -12.23 -26.92 -6.19
CA GLY A 2 -12.48 -25.55 -5.77
C GLY A 2 -11.21 -24.97 -5.16
N THR A 3 -10.80 -23.78 -5.59
CA THR A 3 -9.75 -23.01 -4.94
C THR A 3 -10.12 -22.87 -3.46
N PRO A 4 -9.23 -23.17 -2.50
CA PRO A 4 -9.54 -22.98 -1.09
C PRO A 4 -9.98 -21.53 -0.85
N VAL A 5 -11.10 -21.35 -0.15
CA VAL A 5 -11.59 -20.04 0.26
C VAL A 5 -10.50 -19.40 1.12
N ARG A 6 -9.94 -18.30 0.63
CA ARG A 6 -8.89 -17.56 1.33
C ARG A 6 -9.53 -16.89 2.55
N VAL A 7 -9.12 -17.31 3.74
CA VAL A 7 -9.64 -16.73 5.00
C VAL A 7 -8.85 -15.46 5.29
N TRP A 8 -9.50 -14.31 5.11
CA TRP A 8 -8.99 -13.01 5.54
C TRP A 8 -9.15 -12.92 7.04
N SER A 9 -8.10 -13.19 7.82
CA SER A 9 -8.17 -13.16 9.28
C SER A 9 -6.84 -12.77 9.91
N GLY A 10 -6.90 -12.37 11.17
CA GLY A 10 -5.76 -11.91 11.95
C GLY A 10 -5.57 -10.40 11.84
N GLU A 11 -4.41 -9.94 12.29
CA GLU A 11 -4.11 -8.51 12.41
C GLU A 11 -2.84 -8.13 11.64
N ILE A 12 -2.81 -6.90 11.14
CA ILE A 12 -1.67 -6.25 10.50
C ILE A 12 -1.28 -5.06 11.37
N ARG A 13 0.01 -4.91 11.62
CA ARG A 13 0.54 -3.71 12.28
C ARG A 13 0.54 -2.55 11.29
N VAL A 14 0.13 -1.36 11.73
CA VAL A 14 0.06 -0.17 10.87
C VAL A 14 1.41 0.14 10.20
N GLY A 15 2.53 0.04 10.90
CA GLY A 15 3.84 0.23 10.28
C GLY A 15 4.19 -0.77 9.17
N ASP A 16 3.67 -2.00 9.23
CA ASP A 16 3.86 -2.99 8.17
C ASP A 16 2.96 -2.70 6.96
N TRP A 17 1.83 -2.04 7.17
CA TRP A 17 0.99 -1.49 6.10
C TRP A 17 1.67 -0.28 5.45
N GLU A 18 2.06 0.71 6.24
CA GLU A 18 2.58 1.99 5.75
C GLU A 18 3.96 1.91 5.09
N ARG A 19 4.73 0.83 5.32
CA ARG A 19 6.01 0.63 4.63
C ARG A 19 5.88 0.61 3.10
N TYR A 20 4.71 0.27 2.57
CA TYR A 20 4.41 0.26 1.13
C TYR A 20 3.89 1.61 0.61
N TYR A 21 3.70 2.61 1.47
CA TYR A 21 3.11 3.89 1.09
C TYR A 21 4.03 4.75 0.23
N LEU A 22 3.52 5.13 -0.96
CA LEU A 22 4.16 6.05 -1.90
C LEU A 22 3.38 7.36 -2.09
N GLY A 23 2.16 7.46 -1.58
CA GLY A 23 1.28 8.62 -1.80
C GLY A 23 1.02 8.93 -3.26
N LEU A 24 0.80 7.90 -4.07
CA LEU A 24 0.36 7.98 -5.47
C LEU A 24 -1.10 7.50 -5.64
N ASP A 25 -1.81 7.32 -4.53
CA ASP A 25 -3.16 6.78 -4.43
C ASP A 25 -4.24 7.87 -4.34
N GLY A 26 -3.86 9.14 -4.55
CA GLY A 26 -4.79 10.27 -4.49
C GLY A 26 -5.34 10.54 -3.09
N GLY A 27 -4.59 10.16 -2.04
CA GLY A 27 -4.99 10.34 -0.64
C GLY A 27 -5.91 9.24 -0.11
N ALA A 28 -5.98 8.11 -0.82
CA ALA A 28 -6.76 6.95 -0.38
C ALA A 28 -6.28 6.42 0.97
N HIS A 29 -4.97 6.40 1.21
CA HIS A 29 -4.40 5.99 2.49
C HIS A 29 -4.88 6.86 3.66
N GLN A 30 -4.84 8.18 3.53
CA GLN A 30 -5.33 9.08 4.59
C GLN A 30 -6.82 8.85 4.87
N LYS A 31 -7.64 8.66 3.81
CA LYS A 31 -9.05 8.30 3.98
C LYS A 31 -9.25 6.96 4.69
N ALA A 32 -8.33 6.01 4.49
CA ALA A 32 -8.36 4.73 5.18
C ALA A 32 -8.06 4.89 6.66
N LEU A 33 -7.04 5.68 7.02
CA LEU A 33 -6.74 6.02 8.41
C LEU A 33 -7.93 6.74 9.07
N ASP A 34 -8.53 7.73 8.39
CA ASP A 34 -9.74 8.43 8.86
C ASP A 34 -10.90 7.44 9.13
N SER A 35 -11.13 6.50 8.21
CA SER A 35 -12.24 5.53 8.33
C SER A 35 -12.08 4.56 9.51
N LEU A 36 -10.86 4.42 10.02
CA LEU A 36 -10.50 3.56 11.14
C LEU A 36 -10.22 4.35 12.44
N ASP A 37 -10.45 5.67 12.43
CA ASP A 37 -10.17 6.57 13.55
C ASP A 37 -8.70 6.51 14.00
N ILE A 38 -7.78 6.37 13.05
CA ILE A 38 -6.33 6.34 13.29
C ILE A 38 -5.77 7.74 13.05
N ALA A 39 -5.21 8.35 14.09
CA ALA A 39 -4.62 9.69 14.00
C ALA A 39 -3.32 9.70 13.17
N TYR A 40 -3.14 10.73 12.34
CA TYR A 40 -1.93 10.99 11.54
C TYR A 40 -1.60 12.49 11.51
N ARG A 41 -1.00 13.01 12.58
CA ARG A 41 -0.83 14.46 12.77
C ARG A 41 0.13 15.11 11.78
N ASP A 42 1.03 14.33 11.17
CA ASP A 42 1.93 14.82 10.13
C ASP A 42 1.27 14.94 8.74
N GLY A 43 0.00 14.51 8.62
CA GLY A 43 -0.78 14.53 7.38
C GLY A 43 -0.45 13.39 6.41
N VAL A 44 0.43 12.45 6.80
CA VAL A 44 0.95 11.41 5.91
C VAL A 44 0.84 10.02 6.53
N ARG A 45 1.31 9.84 7.76
CA ARG A 45 1.46 8.54 8.44
C ARG A 45 0.80 8.53 9.80
N ALA A 46 0.29 7.37 10.19
CA ALA A 46 -0.28 7.14 11.49
C ALA A 46 0.71 7.46 12.61
N ASP A 47 0.20 8.07 13.68
CA ASP A 47 0.99 8.43 14.84
C ASP A 47 1.46 7.20 15.64
N GLU A 48 0.61 6.15 15.70
CA GLU A 48 0.90 4.90 16.40
C GLU A 48 1.18 3.78 15.40
N GLN A 49 2.47 3.56 15.12
CA GLN A 49 2.94 2.57 14.15
C GLN A 49 2.78 1.12 14.64
N ASN A 50 2.66 0.88 15.95
CA ASN A 50 2.45 -0.46 16.51
C ASN A 50 0.98 -0.84 16.67
N LEU A 51 0.04 0.04 16.29
CA LEU A 51 -1.37 -0.28 16.32
C LEU A 51 -1.65 -1.50 15.43
N MET A 52 -2.40 -2.44 15.96
CA MET A 52 -2.85 -3.64 15.24
C MET A 52 -4.24 -3.38 14.67
N VAL A 53 -4.41 -3.63 13.37
CA VAL A 53 -5.68 -3.50 12.66
C VAL A 53 -6.12 -4.84 12.07
N PRO A 54 -7.41 -5.18 12.09
CA PRO A 54 -7.90 -6.39 11.46
C PRO A 54 -7.56 -6.43 9.96
N VAL A 55 -7.15 -7.59 9.45
CA VAL A 55 -6.87 -7.81 8.02
C VAL A 55 -8.05 -7.38 7.14
N GLU A 56 -9.28 -7.60 7.59
CA GLU A 56 -10.50 -7.26 6.89
C GLU A 56 -10.68 -5.74 6.76
N ALA A 57 -10.23 -4.97 7.75
CA ALA A 57 -10.22 -3.50 7.67
C ALA A 57 -9.21 -3.02 6.61
N VAL A 58 -8.01 -3.60 6.58
CA VAL A 58 -6.99 -3.31 5.56
C VAL A 58 -7.49 -3.71 4.17
N ARG A 59 -8.18 -4.83 4.04
CA ARG A 59 -8.80 -5.27 2.79
C ARG A 59 -9.87 -4.29 2.30
N ARG A 60 -10.72 -3.78 3.18
CA ARG A 60 -11.70 -2.73 2.83
C ARG A 60 -11.00 -1.44 2.41
N ALA A 61 -9.92 -1.03 3.09
CA ALA A 61 -9.13 0.13 2.66
C ALA A 61 -8.62 -0.03 1.22
N ALA A 62 -8.11 -1.21 0.85
CA ALA A 62 -7.67 -1.48 -0.52
C ALA A 62 -8.84 -1.48 -1.53
N LEU A 63 -9.93 -2.19 -1.25
CA LEU A 63 -11.03 -2.40 -2.20
C LEU A 63 -11.96 -1.19 -2.32
N GLU A 64 -12.33 -0.58 -1.20
CA GLU A 64 -13.35 0.47 -1.14
C GLU A 64 -12.73 1.85 -1.33
N LEU A 65 -11.57 2.11 -0.70
CA LEU A 65 -10.93 3.42 -0.72
C LEU A 65 -9.82 3.53 -1.75
N GLY A 66 -9.29 2.39 -2.24
CA GLY A 66 -8.23 2.36 -3.23
C GLY A 66 -6.83 2.52 -2.65
N ASP A 67 -6.63 2.23 -1.35
CA ASP A 67 -5.33 2.33 -0.70
C ASP A 67 -4.32 1.35 -1.34
N HIS A 68 -3.23 1.89 -1.88
CA HIS A 68 -2.18 1.12 -2.53
C HIS A 68 -1.32 0.33 -1.55
N ALA A 69 -0.99 0.93 -0.41
CA ALA A 69 -0.18 0.29 0.61
C ALA A 69 -0.94 -0.89 1.24
N ALA A 70 -2.26 -0.74 1.41
CA ALA A 70 -3.13 -1.81 1.87
C ALA A 70 -3.14 -2.99 0.89
N ALA A 71 -3.17 -2.71 -0.41
CA ALA A 71 -3.10 -3.75 -1.43
C ALA A 71 -1.76 -4.50 -1.40
N ASP A 72 -0.63 -3.79 -1.23
CA ASP A 72 0.69 -4.43 -1.21
C ASP A 72 0.97 -5.20 0.08
N VAL A 73 0.55 -4.72 1.26
CA VAL A 73 0.74 -5.48 2.51
C VAL A 73 -0.07 -6.78 2.50
N LEU A 74 -1.27 -6.77 1.90
CA LEU A 74 -2.07 -7.98 1.72
C LEU A 74 -1.49 -8.91 0.65
N ARG A 75 -0.96 -8.33 -0.43
CA ARG A 75 -0.24 -9.07 -1.46
C ARG A 75 0.96 -9.81 -0.87
N ASP A 76 1.75 -9.12 -0.06
CA ASP A 76 2.94 -9.69 0.58
C ASP A 76 2.57 -10.75 1.61
N ARG A 77 1.71 -10.40 2.57
CA ARG A 77 1.28 -11.29 3.66
C ARG A 77 0.69 -12.60 3.19
N PHE A 78 -0.06 -12.56 2.09
CA PHE A 78 -0.76 -13.72 1.58
C PHE A 78 -0.21 -14.23 0.24
N GLU A 79 0.96 -13.76 -0.19
CA GLU A 79 1.64 -14.22 -1.41
C GLU A 79 0.71 -14.18 -2.65
N LEU A 80 0.00 -13.06 -2.83
CA LEU A 80 -0.92 -12.89 -3.96
C LEU A 80 -0.16 -12.70 -5.27
N ASP A 81 -0.57 -13.43 -6.30
CA ASP A 81 -0.11 -13.23 -7.68
C ASP A 81 -0.84 -12.03 -8.33
N SER A 82 -0.64 -10.85 -7.75
CA SER A 82 -1.17 -9.60 -8.25
C SER A 82 -0.06 -8.58 -8.51
N PRO A 83 -0.27 -7.60 -9.42
CA PRO A 83 0.69 -6.53 -9.63
C PRO A 83 0.92 -5.72 -8.34
N SER A 84 2.18 -5.43 -8.00
CA SER A 84 2.51 -4.55 -6.88
C SER A 84 2.22 -3.08 -7.19
N MET A 85 1.56 -2.37 -6.27
CA MET A 85 1.31 -0.94 -6.41
C MET A 85 2.57 -0.11 -6.11
N LEU A 86 3.36 -0.51 -5.11
CA LEU A 86 4.70 -0.06 -4.82
C LEU A 86 5.57 -0.16 -6.08
N GLY A 87 5.61 -1.35 -6.69
CA GLY A 87 6.38 -1.59 -7.91
C GLY A 87 6.00 -0.71 -9.08
N ARG A 88 4.70 -0.55 -9.32
CA ARG A 88 4.19 0.33 -10.38
C ARG A 88 4.52 1.80 -10.09
N GLY A 89 4.42 2.23 -8.83
CA GLY A 89 4.80 3.58 -8.41
C GLY A 89 6.31 3.85 -8.56
N LEU A 90 7.15 2.89 -8.20
CA LEU A 90 8.61 2.98 -8.38
C LEU A 90 8.97 3.04 -9.87
N LYS A 91 8.35 2.21 -10.71
CA LYS A 91 8.54 2.27 -12.17
C LYS A 91 8.13 3.62 -12.74
N LEU A 92 7.01 4.17 -12.28
CA LEU A 92 6.54 5.49 -12.71
C LEU A 92 7.55 6.60 -12.34
N VAL A 93 7.99 6.64 -11.08
CA VAL A 93 8.78 7.76 -10.56
C VAL A 93 10.27 7.64 -10.90
N LEU A 94 10.82 6.43 -10.88
CA LEU A 94 12.24 6.16 -11.08
C LEU A 94 12.56 5.60 -12.48
N GLY A 95 11.54 5.27 -13.28
CA GLY A 95 11.70 4.69 -14.62
C GLY A 95 12.14 3.21 -14.62
N GLN A 96 12.20 2.56 -13.46
CA GLN A 96 12.72 1.20 -13.29
C GLN A 96 11.76 0.33 -12.48
N GLY A 97 11.40 -0.84 -13.01
CA GLY A 97 10.61 -1.85 -12.30
C GLY A 97 11.48 -2.85 -11.53
N GLY A 98 10.85 -3.72 -10.73
CA GLY A 98 11.56 -4.75 -9.96
C GLY A 98 12.35 -4.19 -8.77
N LEU A 99 11.97 -3.00 -8.30
CA LEU A 99 12.63 -2.29 -7.21
C LEU A 99 11.95 -2.50 -5.85
N GLU A 100 10.85 -3.23 -5.78
CA GLU A 100 9.94 -3.31 -4.62
C GLU A 100 10.69 -3.79 -3.37
N HIS A 101 11.30 -4.97 -3.44
CA HIS A 101 12.02 -5.56 -2.32
C HIS A 101 13.18 -4.68 -1.88
N ARG A 102 13.98 -4.21 -2.84
CA ARG A 102 15.14 -3.34 -2.54
C ARG A 102 14.70 -2.01 -1.92
N TYR A 103 13.60 -1.42 -2.39
CA TYR A 103 13.10 -0.15 -1.89
C TYR A 103 12.75 -0.21 -0.40
N LEU A 104 12.24 -1.34 0.08
CA LEU A 104 11.87 -1.51 1.48
C LEU A 104 13.08 -1.46 2.44
N ASP A 105 14.29 -1.79 1.96
CA ASP A 105 15.50 -1.90 2.78
C ASP A 105 16.62 -0.89 2.41
N ASP A 106 16.54 -0.25 1.24
CA ASP A 106 17.57 0.68 0.73
C ASP A 106 17.16 2.15 0.96
N LEU A 107 17.69 2.75 2.03
CA LEU A 107 17.46 4.17 2.35
C LEU A 107 17.89 5.11 1.21
N SER A 108 18.95 4.79 0.47
CA SER A 108 19.39 5.63 -0.66
C SER A 108 18.35 5.62 -1.77
N LEU A 109 17.72 4.47 -2.01
CA LEU A 109 16.64 4.34 -2.98
C LEU A 109 15.36 5.06 -2.52
N GLN A 110 15.03 5.01 -1.23
CA GLN A 110 13.93 5.78 -0.64
C GLN A 110 14.14 7.29 -0.78
N LEU A 111 15.34 7.79 -0.45
CA LEU A 111 15.69 9.20 -0.61
C LEU A 111 15.66 9.64 -2.08
N ARG A 112 16.15 8.78 -2.99
CA ARG A 112 16.03 9.02 -4.43
C ARG A 112 14.57 9.17 -4.83
N TYR A 113 13.71 8.23 -4.44
CA TYR A 113 12.29 8.31 -4.72
C TYR A 113 11.67 9.64 -4.25
N ILE A 114 11.93 10.05 -3.00
CA ILE A 114 11.45 11.34 -2.46
C ILE A 114 11.89 12.50 -3.33
N GLY A 115 13.16 12.53 -3.74
CA GLY A 115 13.73 13.57 -4.60
C GLY A 115 13.14 13.63 -6.02
N TYR A 116 12.56 12.55 -6.55
CA TYR A 116 11.90 12.53 -7.86
C TYR A 116 10.38 12.64 -7.78
N ARG A 117 9.76 12.24 -6.66
CA ARG A 117 8.30 12.17 -6.47
C ARG A 117 7.59 13.49 -6.69
N TRP A 118 8.21 14.63 -6.37
CA TRP A 118 7.57 15.95 -6.50
C TRP A 118 7.05 16.24 -7.92
N ARG A 119 7.72 15.71 -8.96
CA ARG A 119 7.28 15.84 -10.36
C ARG A 119 5.95 15.15 -10.65
N PHE A 120 5.56 14.23 -9.78
CA PHE A 120 4.35 13.41 -9.84
C PHE A 120 3.35 13.78 -8.74
N ALA A 121 3.51 14.92 -8.05
CA ALA A 121 2.65 15.29 -6.93
C ALA A 121 1.14 15.37 -7.27
N LYS A 122 0.80 15.63 -8.53
CA LYS A 122 -0.59 15.67 -9.03
C LYS A 122 -1.00 14.36 -9.73
N HIS A 123 -0.12 13.38 -9.80
CA HIS A 123 -0.39 12.11 -10.47
C HIS A 123 -1.03 11.13 -9.50
N VAL A 124 -2.18 10.58 -9.92
CA VAL A 124 -2.84 9.48 -9.23
C VAL A 124 -2.69 8.23 -10.08
N LEU A 125 -2.01 7.23 -9.53
CA LEU A 125 -1.78 5.96 -10.20
C LEU A 125 -3.01 5.06 -10.02
N PRO A 126 -3.72 4.65 -11.08
CA PRO A 126 -4.91 3.82 -10.91
C PRO A 126 -4.56 2.40 -10.45
N MET A 127 -5.34 1.86 -9.50
CA MET A 127 -5.26 0.46 -9.09
C MET A 127 -5.81 -0.47 -10.20
N PRO A 128 -5.04 -1.48 -10.66
CA PRO A 128 -5.48 -2.39 -11.72
C PRO A 128 -6.62 -3.30 -11.26
N ALA A 129 -7.47 -3.71 -12.19
CA ALA A 129 -8.53 -4.68 -11.92
C ALA A 129 -7.99 -6.01 -11.36
N ALA A 130 -6.80 -6.45 -11.81
CA ALA A 130 -6.15 -7.67 -11.31
C ALA A 130 -5.83 -7.61 -9.80
N VAL A 131 -5.47 -6.43 -9.28
CA VAL A 131 -5.24 -6.22 -7.84
C VAL A 131 -6.55 -6.36 -7.08
N ARG A 132 -7.62 -5.70 -7.56
CA ARG A 132 -8.96 -5.81 -6.96
C ARG A 132 -9.48 -7.25 -7.00
N ALA A 133 -9.28 -7.96 -8.10
CA ALA A 133 -9.71 -9.35 -8.25
C ALA A 133 -8.98 -10.30 -7.31
N ALA A 134 -7.68 -10.08 -7.05
CA ALA A 134 -6.91 -10.89 -6.10
C ALA A 134 -7.31 -10.67 -4.63
N LEU A 135 -7.92 -9.50 -4.34
CA LEU A 135 -8.38 -9.13 -3.01
C LEU A 135 -9.88 -9.40 -2.79
N ALA A 136 -10.66 -9.61 -3.85
CA ALA A 136 -12.09 -9.91 -3.79
C ALA A 136 -12.34 -11.29 -3.18
#